data_AF-A0A4Q4NJJ9-F1
#
_entry.id   AF-A0A4Q4NJJ9-F1
#
_cell.length_a   1.000
_cell.length_b   1.000
_cell.length_c   1.000
_cell.angle_alpha   90.00
_cell.angle_beta   90.00
_cell.angle_gamma   90.00
#
_symmetry.space_group_name_H-M   'P 1'
#
loop_
_entity.id
_entity.type
_entity.pdbx_description
1 polymer ?
#
loop_
_entity_poly.entity_id
_entity_poly.type
_entity_poly.pdbx_seq_one_letter_code
_entity_poly.pdbx_strand_id
1 'polypeptide(L)'
;MASVDNRPLGQQTLRGFGIFQAIVSIPTMVILGFFAWEQMVFPYREDFYSFFAPSMTAFMAAGIVFIVYVQRKAIATPYQVLMFEAAKSVLATGLWLWLILDSAFGPWRVQHHDHAPDTYVDPDYVKRRVQHDALASLLLIVFFYPPLGYSYIVWRTKSSHGGGEGEERLNREERAPLLSRTSGRVLG
;
A
#
# COMPACT_ATOMS: atom_id res chain seq x y z
N MET A 1 -28.32 27.84 3.15
CA MET A 1 -27.59 26.69 2.58
C MET A 1 -26.36 26.47 3.44
N ALA A 2 -26.40 25.48 4.33
CA ALA A 2 -25.29 25.19 5.25
C ALA A 2 -24.18 24.44 4.50
N SER A 3 -22.98 25.01 4.43
CA SER A 3 -21.77 24.32 4.00
C SER A 3 -21.45 23.25 5.05
N VAL A 4 -21.77 22.00 4.74
CA VAL A 4 -21.50 20.89 5.65
C VAL A 4 -19.98 20.75 5.80
N ASP A 5 -19.51 21.06 7.00
CA ASP A 5 -18.14 20.95 7.47
C ASP A 5 -17.74 19.45 7.62
N ASN A 6 -17.80 18.70 6.52
CA ASN A 6 -17.58 17.25 6.45
C ASN A 6 -16.09 16.84 6.41
N ARG A 7 -15.17 17.79 6.57
CA ARG A 7 -13.72 17.54 6.48
C ARG A 7 -13.13 16.62 7.57
N PRO A 8 -13.62 16.53 8.82
CA PRO A 8 -12.95 15.70 9.84
C PRO A 8 -13.23 14.20 9.69
N LEU A 9 -14.44 13.81 9.26
CA LEU A 9 -14.87 12.41 9.20
C LEU A 9 -14.15 11.63 8.08
N GLY A 10 -14.07 12.20 6.88
CA GLY A 10 -13.43 11.53 5.75
C GLY A 10 -11.92 11.31 5.94
N GLN A 11 -11.24 12.26 6.59
CA GLN A 11 -9.83 12.14 6.92
C GLN A 11 -9.58 11.10 8.02
N GLN A 12 -10.51 10.96 8.98
CA GLN A 12 -10.46 9.91 9.99
C GLN A 12 -10.67 8.52 9.38
N THR A 13 -11.61 8.37 8.46
CA THR A 13 -11.87 7.12 7.74
C THR A 13 -10.66 6.71 6.88
N LEU A 14 -10.06 7.64 6.13
CA LEU A 14 -8.81 7.40 5.37
C LEU A 14 -7.67 6.91 6.28
N ARG A 15 -7.51 7.51 7.46
CA ARG A 15 -6.51 7.07 8.44
C ARG A 15 -6.79 5.65 8.94
N GLY A 16 -8.06 5.32 9.17
CA GLY A 16 -8.48 3.96 9.54
C GLY A 16 -8.05 2.93 8.48
N PHE A 17 -8.39 3.19 7.21
CA PHE A 17 -7.97 2.33 6.09
C PHE A 17 -6.44 2.20 5.99
N GLY A 18 -5.70 3.30 6.13
CA GLY A 18 -4.24 3.28 6.11
C GLY A 18 -3.63 2.39 7.21
N ILE A 19 -4.21 2.41 8.41
CA ILE A 19 -3.77 1.54 9.52
C ILE A 19 -4.01 0.07 9.18
N PHE A 20 -5.19 -0.28 8.64
CA PHE A 20 -5.47 -1.66 8.21
C PHE A 20 -4.53 -2.11 7.10
N GLN A 21 -4.25 -1.26 6.11
CA GLN A 21 -3.26 -1.54 5.06
C GLN A 21 -1.89 -1.85 5.67
N ALA A 22 -1.42 -1.06 6.64
CA ALA A 22 -0.16 -1.32 7.33
C ALA A 22 -0.18 -2.61 8.16
N ILE A 23 -1.27 -2.90 8.87
CA ILE A 23 -1.41 -4.14 9.68
C ILE A 23 -1.28 -5.38 8.79
N VAL A 24 -1.81 -5.34 7.56
CA VAL A 24 -1.71 -6.45 6.62
C VAL A 24 -0.33 -6.50 5.95
N SER A 25 0.26 -5.36 5.62
CA SER A 25 1.55 -5.31 4.90
C SER A 25 2.78 -5.54 5.80
N ILE A 26 2.74 -5.20 7.09
CA ILE A 26 3.89 -5.37 8.00
C ILE A 26 4.29 -6.86 8.15
N PRO A 27 3.37 -7.80 8.45
CA PRO A 27 3.72 -9.22 8.54
C PRO A 27 4.30 -9.76 7.23
N THR A 28 3.69 -9.39 6.09
CA THR A 28 4.17 -9.78 4.76
C THR A 28 5.59 -9.28 4.51
N MET A 29 5.87 -8.02 4.83
CA MET A 29 7.21 -7.42 4.72
C MET A 29 8.23 -8.17 5.59
N VAL A 30 7.91 -8.45 6.85
CA VAL A 30 8.86 -9.06 7.80
C VAL A 30 9.13 -10.52 7.47
N ILE A 31 8.08 -11.31 7.22
CA ILE A 31 8.22 -12.75 6.97
C ILE A 31 8.93 -13.01 5.65
N LEU A 32 8.51 -12.34 4.56
CA LEU A 32 9.12 -12.53 3.26
C LEU A 32 10.50 -11.89 3.18
N GLY A 33 10.72 -10.76 3.88
CA GLY A 33 12.05 -10.17 4.03
C GLY A 33 13.01 -11.12 4.75
N PHE A 34 12.54 -11.84 5.76
CA PHE A 34 13.32 -12.87 6.45
C PHE A 34 13.67 -14.04 5.52
N PHE A 35 12.73 -14.55 4.71
CA PHE A 35 13.03 -15.61 3.75
C PHE A 35 14.01 -15.16 2.66
N ALA A 36 13.88 -13.93 2.17
CA ALA A 36 14.85 -13.36 1.23
C ALA A 36 16.25 -13.26 1.86
N TRP A 37 16.33 -12.81 3.11
CA TRP A 37 17.58 -12.76 3.86
C TRP A 37 18.18 -14.16 4.05
N GLU A 38 17.37 -15.14 4.44
CA GLU A 38 17.81 -16.52 4.63
C GLU A 38 18.43 -17.08 3.35
N GLN A 39 17.78 -16.89 2.19
CA GLN A 39 18.32 -17.34 0.90
C GLN A 39 19.61 -16.63 0.50
N MET A 40 19.81 -15.38 0.91
CA MET A 40 21.04 -14.63 0.65
C MET A 40 22.21 -15.12 1.52
N VAL A 41 21.95 -15.44 2.79
CA VAL A 41 22.99 -15.85 3.76
C VAL A 41 23.28 -17.35 3.67
N PHE A 42 22.24 -18.15 3.48
CA PHE A 42 22.29 -19.59 3.35
C PHE A 42 21.59 -19.96 2.04
N PRO A 43 22.30 -19.94 0.91
CA PRO A 43 21.74 -20.35 -0.38
C PRO A 43 21.53 -21.87 -0.38
N TYR A 44 20.45 -22.32 0.28
CA TYR A 44 20.05 -23.73 0.32
C TYR A 44 19.59 -24.24 -1.06
N ARG A 45 19.20 -23.32 -1.94
CA ARG A 45 18.82 -23.58 -3.33
C ARG A 45 19.59 -22.63 -4.24
N GLU A 46 20.28 -23.13 -5.25
CA GLU A 46 21.04 -22.33 -6.23
C GLU A 46 20.15 -21.57 -7.24
N ASP A 47 18.92 -21.24 -6.83
CA ASP A 47 17.90 -20.69 -7.72
C ASP A 47 17.59 -19.25 -7.36
N PHE A 48 18.00 -18.32 -8.23
CA PHE A 48 17.79 -16.87 -8.07
C PHE A 48 16.33 -16.52 -7.76
N TYR A 49 15.38 -17.30 -8.27
CA TYR A 49 13.96 -17.13 -8.01
C TYR A 49 13.58 -17.20 -6.53
N SER A 50 14.20 -18.12 -5.78
CA SER A 50 13.92 -18.32 -4.36
C SER A 50 14.31 -17.12 -3.51
N PHE A 51 15.26 -16.30 -3.98
CA PHE A 51 15.60 -15.01 -3.40
C PHE A 51 14.73 -13.87 -3.96
N PHE A 52 14.55 -13.83 -5.29
CA PHE A 52 13.89 -12.72 -5.98
C PHE A 52 12.41 -12.57 -5.62
N ALA A 53 11.65 -13.68 -5.62
CA ALA A 53 10.22 -13.65 -5.34
C ALA A 53 9.86 -13.12 -3.93
N PRO A 54 10.46 -13.63 -2.83
CA PRO A 54 10.21 -13.07 -1.51
C PRO A 54 10.75 -11.64 -1.37
N SER A 55 11.89 -11.31 -1.99
CA SER A 55 12.44 -9.95 -1.97
C SER A 55 11.49 -8.93 -2.59
N MET A 56 11.01 -9.18 -3.81
CA MET A 56 10.10 -8.27 -4.51
C MET A 56 8.78 -8.08 -3.76
N THR A 57 8.24 -9.17 -3.21
CA THR A 57 7.00 -9.12 -2.42
C THR A 57 7.20 -8.34 -1.13
N ALA A 58 8.33 -8.54 -0.43
CA ALA A 58 8.69 -7.79 0.76
C ALA A 58 8.88 -6.29 0.46
N PHE A 59 9.53 -5.93 -0.65
CA PHE A 59 9.71 -4.54 -1.06
C PHE A 59 8.40 -3.84 -1.40
N MET A 60 7.49 -4.50 -2.11
CA MET A 60 6.16 -3.93 -2.40
C MET A 60 5.36 -3.71 -1.12
N ALA A 61 5.38 -4.69 -0.19
CA ALA A 61 4.76 -4.55 1.12
C ALA A 61 5.39 -3.43 1.95
N ALA A 62 6.73 -3.32 1.96
CA ALA A 62 7.46 -2.23 2.61
C ALA A 62 7.08 -0.87 2.02
N GLY A 63 6.90 -0.77 0.70
CA GLY A 63 6.45 0.43 0.02
C GLY A 63 5.08 0.90 0.51
N ILE A 64 4.13 -0.02 0.70
CA ILE A 64 2.81 0.29 1.26
C ILE A 64 2.94 0.82 2.70
N VAL A 65 3.72 0.15 3.56
CA VAL A 65 3.96 0.57 4.95
C VAL A 65 4.62 1.95 5.00
N PHE A 66 5.62 2.19 4.14
CA PHE A 66 6.30 3.46 4.04
C PHE A 66 5.34 4.58 3.65
N ILE A 67 4.48 4.38 2.65
CA ILE A 67 3.49 5.38 2.24
C ILE A 67 2.52 5.68 3.39
N VAL A 68 2.01 4.66 4.08
CA VAL A 68 1.13 4.86 5.25
C VAL A 68 1.84 5.68 6.34
N TYR A 69 3.10 5.37 6.62
CA TYR A 69 3.90 6.11 7.60
C TYR A 69 4.10 7.58 7.20
N VAL A 70 4.42 7.84 5.93
CA VAL A 70 4.56 9.22 5.40
C VAL A 70 3.24 9.97 5.50
N GLN A 71 2.12 9.37 5.08
CA GLN A 71 0.80 9.98 5.17
C GLN A 71 0.38 10.28 6.62
N ARG A 72 0.88 9.52 7.61
CA ARG A 72 0.59 9.76 9.03
C ARG A 72 1.37 10.96 9.58
N LYS A 73 2.57 11.23 9.07
CA LYS A 73 3.46 12.29 9.57
C LYS A 73 3.38 13.59 8.76
N ALA A 74 3.08 13.52 7.47
CA ALA A 74 3.05 14.68 6.60
C ALA A 74 1.65 15.31 6.55
N ILE A 75 1.61 16.65 6.60
CA ILE A 75 0.43 17.42 6.20
C ILE A 75 0.44 17.43 4.66
N ALA A 76 -0.30 16.49 4.06
CA ALA A 76 -0.32 16.31 2.61
C ALA A 76 -1.49 17.06 1.98
N THR A 77 -1.24 17.71 0.83
CA THR A 77 -2.31 18.34 0.05
C THR A 77 -3.26 17.28 -0.52
N PRO A 78 -4.49 17.65 -0.93
CA PRO A 78 -5.45 16.70 -1.48
C PRO A 78 -4.93 15.94 -2.70
N TYR A 79 -4.15 16.60 -3.55
CA TYR A 79 -3.48 15.97 -4.69
C TYR A 79 -2.38 14.98 -4.25
N GLN A 80 -1.56 15.35 -3.26
CA GLN A 80 -0.54 14.44 -2.72
C GLN A 80 -1.18 13.21 -2.06
N VAL A 81 -2.29 13.37 -1.34
CA VAL A 81 -3.06 12.25 -0.77
C VAL A 81 -3.54 11.31 -1.88
N LEU A 82 -4.11 11.85 -2.97
CA LEU A 82 -4.53 11.06 -4.12
C LEU A 82 -3.35 10.27 -4.73
N MET A 83 -2.18 10.91 -4.92
CA MET A 83 -0.99 10.25 -5.43
C MET A 83 -0.49 9.13 -4.50
N PHE A 84 -0.53 9.32 -3.19
CA PHE A 84 -0.18 8.29 -2.23
C PHE A 84 -1.18 7.12 -2.21
N GLU A 85 -2.49 7.39 -2.27
CA GLU A 85 -3.50 6.32 -2.38
C GLU A 85 -3.38 5.56 -3.71
N ALA A 86 -3.08 6.26 -4.81
CA ALA A 86 -2.84 5.65 -6.11
C ALA A 86 -1.60 4.77 -6.07
N ALA A 87 -0.49 5.25 -5.52
CA ALA A 87 0.75 4.47 -5.39
C ALA A 87 0.55 3.21 -4.55
N LYS A 88 -0.14 3.29 -3.41
CA LYS A 88 -0.48 2.10 -2.60
C LYS A 88 -1.34 1.11 -3.37
N SER A 89 -2.34 1.61 -4.10
CA SER A 89 -3.22 0.77 -4.90
C SER A 89 -2.46 0.06 -6.00
N VAL A 90 -1.56 0.75 -6.71
CA VAL A 90 -0.70 0.15 -7.74
C VAL A 90 0.22 -0.90 -7.15
N LEU A 91 0.87 -0.62 -6.01
CA LEU A 91 1.72 -1.59 -5.31
C LEU A 91 0.92 -2.83 -4.89
N ALA A 92 -0.27 -2.65 -4.34
CA ALA A 92 -1.11 -3.75 -3.91
C ALA A 92 -1.63 -4.57 -5.11
N THR A 93 -2.07 -3.92 -6.19
CA THR A 93 -2.51 -4.60 -7.41
C THR A 93 -1.35 -5.33 -8.07
N GLY A 94 -0.16 -4.73 -8.08
CA GLY A 94 1.07 -5.36 -8.57
C GLY A 94 1.44 -6.59 -7.72
N LEU A 95 1.34 -6.49 -6.39
CA LEU A 95 1.58 -7.61 -5.48
C LEU A 95 0.56 -8.74 -5.67
N TRP A 96 -0.72 -8.41 -5.84
CA TRP A 96 -1.75 -9.40 -6.15
C TRP A 96 -1.52 -10.09 -7.50
N LEU A 97 -1.22 -9.30 -8.54
CA LEU A 97 -0.93 -9.83 -9.87
C LEU A 97 0.34 -10.70 -9.84
N TRP A 98 1.34 -10.28 -9.06
CA TRP A 98 2.53 -11.07 -8.81
C TRP A 98 2.16 -12.41 -8.18
N LEU A 99 1.43 -12.41 -7.05
CA LEU A 99 1.03 -13.64 -6.34
C LEU A 99 0.18 -14.59 -7.20
N ILE A 100 -0.78 -14.08 -7.98
CA ILE A 100 -1.61 -14.94 -8.81
C ILE A 100 -0.82 -15.55 -9.99
N LEU A 101 0.15 -14.82 -10.55
CA LEU A 101 1.03 -15.34 -11.59
C LEU A 101 2.06 -16.31 -11.01
N ASP A 102 2.58 -16.01 -9.83
CA ASP A 102 3.41 -16.89 -9.00
C ASP A 102 2.62 -18.20 -8.84
N SER A 103 1.44 -18.21 -8.19
CA SER A 103 0.63 -19.43 -8.00
C SER A 103 0.31 -20.18 -9.29
N ALA A 104 0.04 -19.46 -10.38
CA ALA A 104 -0.30 -20.02 -11.67
C ALA A 104 0.89 -20.53 -12.52
N PHE A 105 2.13 -20.08 -12.30
CA PHE A 105 3.26 -20.39 -13.20
C PHE A 105 4.62 -20.57 -12.50
N GLY A 106 4.67 -20.54 -11.17
CA GLY A 106 5.93 -20.50 -10.43
C GLY A 106 6.86 -21.71 -10.62
N PRO A 107 8.19 -21.53 -10.60
CA PRO A 107 9.20 -22.59 -10.77
C PRO A 107 9.18 -23.68 -9.70
N TRP A 108 8.57 -23.44 -8.53
CA TRP A 108 8.43 -24.48 -7.48
C TRP A 108 7.60 -25.67 -7.93
N ARG A 109 6.80 -25.54 -9.00
CA ARG A 109 6.09 -26.65 -9.63
C ARG A 109 7.04 -27.76 -10.09
N VAL A 110 8.29 -27.40 -10.40
CA VAL A 110 9.31 -28.32 -10.86
C VAL A 110 10.22 -28.77 -9.70
N GLN A 111 10.54 -27.87 -8.75
CA GLN A 111 11.50 -28.17 -7.67
C GLN A 111 11.01 -29.06 -6.52
N HIS A 112 9.69 -29.20 -6.30
CA HIS A 112 9.22 -30.20 -5.33
C HIS A 112 9.43 -31.65 -5.81
N HIS A 113 9.93 -31.84 -7.04
CA HIS A 113 10.04 -33.14 -7.70
C HIS A 113 11.44 -33.72 -7.79
N ASP A 114 12.50 -33.05 -7.28
CA ASP A 114 13.86 -33.59 -7.35
C ASP A 114 14.08 -34.88 -6.52
N HIS A 115 13.09 -35.32 -5.74
CA HIS A 115 13.16 -36.55 -4.93
C HIS A 115 12.29 -37.71 -5.45
N ALA A 116 11.54 -37.55 -6.56
CA ALA A 116 10.70 -38.63 -7.12
C ALA A 116 10.70 -38.60 -8.66
N PRO A 117 11.05 -39.70 -9.37
CA PRO A 117 11.20 -39.71 -10.83
C PRO A 117 9.87 -39.66 -11.61
N ASP A 118 8.73 -39.69 -10.92
CA ASP A 118 7.42 -39.80 -11.55
C ASP A 118 6.68 -38.45 -11.50
N THR A 119 6.67 -37.81 -12.67
CA THR A 119 6.16 -36.47 -12.97
C THR A 119 4.66 -36.34 -12.68
N TYR A 120 4.27 -36.10 -11.43
CA TYR A 120 2.89 -35.80 -11.05
C TYR A 120 2.79 -34.44 -10.35
N VAL A 121 2.59 -33.38 -11.13
CA VAL A 121 2.24 -32.06 -10.59
C VAL A 121 0.84 -32.18 -10.00
N ASP A 122 0.72 -32.16 -8.67
CA ASP A 122 -0.58 -32.21 -8.00
C ASP A 122 -1.43 -30.98 -8.39
N PRO A 123 -2.47 -31.15 -9.25
CA PRO A 123 -3.28 -30.04 -9.71
C PRO A 123 -4.10 -29.43 -8.57
N ASP A 124 -4.36 -30.19 -7.49
CA ASP A 124 -5.08 -29.69 -6.32
C ASP A 124 -4.23 -28.73 -5.49
N TYR A 125 -2.91 -28.91 -5.46
CA TYR A 125 -1.99 -27.98 -4.78
C TYR A 125 -1.96 -26.61 -5.47
N VAL A 126 -1.86 -26.61 -6.80
CA VAL A 126 -1.92 -25.39 -7.63
C VAL A 126 -3.26 -24.69 -7.43
N LYS A 127 -4.36 -25.44 -7.50
CA LYS A 127 -5.72 -24.90 -7.36
C LYS A 127 -5.92 -24.23 -6.00
N ARG A 128 -5.43 -24.83 -4.91
CA ARG A 128 -5.50 -24.24 -3.56
C ARG A 128 -4.73 -22.92 -3.46
N ARG A 129 -3.51 -22.84 -4.01
CA ARG A 129 -2.73 -21.59 -4.02
C ARG A 129 -3.45 -20.47 -4.78
N VAL A 130 -3.93 -20.77 -5.99
CA VAL A 130 -4.69 -19.80 -6.79
C VAL A 130 -5.97 -19.36 -6.07
N GLN A 131 -6.66 -20.25 -5.36
CA GLN A 131 -7.83 -19.89 -4.55
C GLN A 131 -7.47 -18.94 -3.40
N HIS A 132 -6.36 -19.18 -2.70
CA HIS A 132 -5.88 -18.27 -1.65
C HIS A 132 -5.52 -16.88 -2.21
N ASP A 133 -4.85 -16.82 -3.37
CA ASP A 133 -4.52 -15.54 -4.00
C ASP A 133 -5.75 -14.84 -4.61
N ALA A 134 -6.74 -15.62 -5.06
CA ALA A 134 -8.03 -15.08 -5.48
C ALA A 134 -8.76 -14.44 -4.30
N LEU A 135 -8.67 -14.99 -3.08
CA LEU A 135 -9.22 -14.34 -1.88
C LEU A 135 -8.51 -13.01 -1.57
N ALA A 136 -7.23 -12.87 -1.91
CA ALA A 136 -6.52 -11.59 -1.76
C ALA A 136 -7.11 -10.47 -2.65
N SER A 137 -7.90 -10.79 -3.68
CA SER A 137 -8.65 -9.78 -4.45
C SER A 137 -9.68 -9.03 -3.60
N LEU A 138 -10.25 -9.68 -2.57
CA LEU A 138 -11.18 -9.04 -1.64
C LEU A 138 -10.48 -7.94 -0.84
N LEU A 139 -9.22 -8.16 -0.46
CA LEU A 139 -8.44 -7.15 0.26
C LEU A 139 -8.20 -5.90 -0.60
N LEU A 140 -7.95 -6.07 -1.90
CA LEU A 140 -7.82 -4.94 -2.83
C LEU A 140 -9.11 -4.12 -2.92
N ILE A 141 -10.23 -4.82 -3.15
CA ILE A 141 -11.53 -4.18 -3.37
C ILE A 141 -12.04 -3.50 -2.10
N VAL A 142 -11.76 -4.05 -0.92
CA VAL A 142 -12.26 -3.52 0.36
C VAL A 142 -11.34 -2.47 0.97
N PHE A 143 -10.01 -2.65 0.87
CA PHE A 143 -9.07 -1.80 1.61
C PHE A 143 -8.24 -0.85 0.75
N PHE A 144 -8.08 -1.08 -0.55
CA PHE A 144 -7.23 -0.24 -1.42
C PHE A 144 -8.03 0.65 -2.37
N TYR A 145 -9.05 0.12 -3.05
CA TYR A 145 -9.84 0.91 -4.00
C TYR A 145 -10.81 1.93 -3.37
N PRO A 146 -11.44 1.66 -2.20
CA PRO A 146 -12.31 2.65 -1.56
C PRO A 146 -11.58 3.94 -1.13
N PRO A 147 -10.39 3.91 -0.47
CA PRO A 147 -9.67 5.14 -0.15
C PRO A 147 -9.14 5.87 -1.40
N LEU A 148 -8.79 5.14 -2.46
CA LEU A 148 -8.46 5.73 -3.76
C LEU A 148 -9.64 6.48 -4.38
N GLY A 149 -10.81 5.84 -4.46
CA GLY A 149 -12.03 6.47 -4.98
C GLY A 149 -12.45 7.69 -4.18
N TYR A 150 -12.37 7.61 -2.85
CA TYR A 150 -12.68 8.74 -1.97
C TYR A 150 -11.72 9.92 -2.19
N SER A 151 -10.40 9.67 -2.22
CA SER A 151 -9.41 10.73 -2.45
C SER A 151 -9.54 11.37 -3.83
N TYR A 152 -9.93 10.60 -4.86
CA TYR A 152 -10.20 11.10 -6.20
C TYR A 152 -11.41 12.05 -6.21
N ILE A 153 -12.51 11.68 -5.55
CA ILE A 153 -13.69 12.54 -5.44
C ILE A 153 -13.33 13.84 -4.72
N VAL A 154 -12.61 13.77 -3.60
CA VAL A 154 -12.21 14.96 -2.82
C VAL A 154 -11.31 15.90 -3.63
N TRP A 155 -10.35 15.35 -4.35
CA TRP A 155 -9.48 16.14 -5.24
C TRP A 155 -10.32 16.84 -6.33
N ARG A 156 -11.18 16.08 -7.03
CA ARG A 156 -12.03 16.62 -8.10
C ARG A 156 -12.96 17.73 -7.61
N THR A 157 -13.61 17.55 -6.46
CA THR A 157 -14.52 18.56 -5.89
C THR A 157 -13.78 19.85 -5.53
N LYS A 158 -12.56 19.73 -4.97
CA LYS A 158 -11.71 20.90 -4.65
C LYS A 158 -11.20 21.61 -5.90
N SER A 159 -10.79 20.87 -6.93
CA SER A 159 -10.36 21.45 -8.21
C SER A 159 -11.50 22.15 -8.95
N SER A 160 -12.73 21.62 -8.89
CA SER A 160 -13.90 22.26 -9.52
C SER A 160 -14.44 23.49 -8.77
N HIS A 161 -14.22 23.61 -7.45
CA HIS A 161 -14.72 24.73 -6.64
C HIS A 161 -13.70 25.88 -6.45
N GLY A 162 -12.47 25.75 -6.92
CA GLY A 162 -11.43 26.75 -6.66
C GLY A 162 -10.15 26.52 -7.45
N GLY A 163 -10.25 26.51 -8.78
CA GLY A 163 -9.08 26.51 -9.65
C GLY A 163 -8.19 27.72 -9.36
N GLY A 164 -7.03 27.48 -8.74
CA GLY A 164 -5.95 28.45 -8.55
C GLY A 164 -5.79 28.96 -7.11
N GLU A 165 -6.79 29.64 -6.54
CA GLU A 165 -6.58 30.43 -5.31
C GLU A 165 -6.77 29.63 -3.99
N GLY A 166 -7.46 28.48 -4.06
CA GLY A 166 -7.81 27.70 -2.88
C GLY A 166 -6.64 26.93 -2.26
N GLU A 167 -5.70 26.42 -3.06
CA GLU A 167 -4.52 25.72 -2.55
C GLU A 167 -3.50 26.67 -1.93
N GLU A 168 -3.30 27.87 -2.48
CA GLU A 168 -2.41 28.88 -1.89
C GLU A 168 -2.98 29.47 -0.59
N ARG A 169 -4.30 29.74 -0.54
CA ARG A 169 -4.95 30.20 0.70
C ARG A 169 -4.97 29.15 1.79
N LEU A 170 -5.22 27.88 1.48
CA LEU A 170 -5.19 26.81 2.48
C LEU A 170 -3.77 26.59 3.02
N ASN A 171 -2.73 26.69 2.18
CA ASN A 171 -1.33 26.61 2.60
C ASN A 171 -0.91 27.85 3.42
N ARG A 172 -1.48 29.04 3.15
CA ARG A 172 -1.26 30.26 3.95
C ARG A 172 -2.01 30.22 5.30
N GLU A 173 -3.23 29.71 5.34
CA GLU A 173 -4.04 29.57 6.56
C GLU A 173 -3.54 28.44 7.46
N GLU A 174 -3.01 27.33 6.92
CA GLU A 174 -2.37 26.27 7.71
C GLU A 174 -0.99 26.67 8.26
N ARG A 175 -0.29 27.63 7.63
CA ARG A 175 0.97 28.22 8.15
C ARG A 175 0.76 29.39 9.12
N ALA A 176 -0.39 30.07 9.05
CA ALA A 176 -0.74 31.16 9.96
C ALA A 176 -0.72 30.80 11.46
N PRO A 177 -1.18 29.62 11.93
CA PRO A 177 -1.11 29.28 13.36
C PRO A 177 0.32 29.08 13.88
N LEU A 178 1.31 28.92 12.99
CA LEU A 178 2.73 28.80 13.38
C LEU A 178 3.43 30.16 13.50
N LEU A 179 2.88 31.22 12.91
CA LEU A 179 3.44 32.58 12.97
C LEU A 179 2.77 33.45 14.04
N SER A 180 1.50 33.21 14.36
CA SER A 180 0.79 33.94 15.41
C SER A 180 1.31 33.63 16.82
N ARG A 181 1.90 32.44 17.03
CA ARG A 181 2.45 32.03 18.34
C ARG A 181 3.83 32.63 18.64
N THR A 182 4.57 33.05 17.62
CA THR A 182 5.91 33.64 17.78
C THR A 182 5.85 35.15 17.92
N SER A 183 4.82 35.80 17.37
CA SER A 183 4.68 37.26 17.44
C SER A 183 4.06 37.78 18.75
N GLY A 184 3.43 36.92 19.55
CA GLY A 184 2.81 37.27 20.83
C GLY A 184 3.73 37.21 22.06
N ARG A 185 5.05 37.02 21.88
CA ARG A 185 6.01 36.87 23.00
C ARG A 185 7.08 37.94 23.08
N VAL A 186 6.89 39.05 22.38
CA VAL A 186 7.76 40.23 22.47
C VAL A 186 6.84 41.43 22.70
N LEU A 187 6.44 41.63 23.95
CA LEU A 187 6.00 42.88 24.59
C LEU A 187 5.38 42.50 25.94
N GLY A 188 6.23 42.49 26.97
CA GLY A 188 5.91 42.18 28.36
C GLY A 188 7.19 42.17 29.16
#